data_AF-A0A3B8WZH4-F1
#
_entry.id   AF-A0A3B8WZH4-F1
#
_cell.length_a   1.000
_cell.length_b   1.000
_cell.length_c   1.000
_cell.angle_alpha   90.00
_cell.angle_beta   90.00
_cell.angle_gamma   90.00
#
_symmetry.space_group_name_H-M   'P 1'
#
loop_
_entity.id
_entity.type
_entity.pdbx_description
1 polymer ?
#
loop_
_entity_poly.entity_id
_entity_poly.type
_entity_poly.pdbx_seq_one_letter_code
_entity_poly.pdbx_strand_id
1 'polypeptide(L)'
;MADNYLEKRQQELAERRPKVVRPHPSLDSLLKRNRSYRGYDGSRKVTEEDIKKMLEVVPWVASGMNAQPLRFRLVTGDEAAKVHPLVKLGAALPQEHLPHPGEEPSAYIAICSTVPESKAVEIDLGIAAQSILLKAVEMGLGGIFILNFDPSAVQEALGLPLKPLALLGIGKPAEQVFLIPAKAGDSLDYYRKDGGHFVPKLGVEDLLLK
;
A
#
# COMPACT_ATOMS: atom_id res chain seq x y z
N MET A 1 50.88 -34.10 -19.31
CA MET A 1 50.43 -32.93 -18.54
C MET A 1 49.12 -33.33 -17.87
N ALA A 2 49.18 -33.62 -16.58
CA ALA A 2 47.99 -34.05 -15.82
C ALA A 2 47.12 -32.82 -15.58
N ASP A 3 45.88 -32.92 -16.03
CA ASP A 3 44.95 -31.83 -16.23
C ASP A 3 44.45 -31.29 -14.89
N ASN A 4 44.40 -29.97 -14.75
CA ASN A 4 44.12 -29.27 -13.50
C ASN A 4 42.61 -29.24 -13.16
N TYR A 5 41.93 -30.35 -13.41
CA TYR A 5 40.48 -30.48 -13.36
C TYR A 5 39.96 -30.48 -11.91
N LEU A 6 40.67 -31.16 -11.01
CA LEU A 6 40.27 -31.27 -9.60
C LEU A 6 40.39 -29.94 -8.87
N GLU A 7 41.47 -29.19 -9.08
CA GLU A 7 41.65 -27.88 -8.44
C GLU A 7 40.64 -26.86 -8.96
N LYS A 8 40.38 -26.83 -10.28
CA LYS A 8 39.33 -25.97 -10.87
C LYS A 8 37.95 -26.26 -10.31
N ARG A 9 37.60 -27.55 -10.15
CA ARG A 9 36.29 -27.95 -9.61
C ARG A 9 36.14 -27.61 -8.12
N GLN A 10 37.24 -27.69 -7.36
CA GLN A 10 37.27 -27.28 -5.96
C GLN A 10 37.15 -25.76 -5.82
N GLN A 11 37.77 -24.98 -6.72
CA GLN A 11 37.61 -23.53 -6.80
C GLN A 11 36.17 -23.13 -7.16
N GLU A 12 35.56 -23.75 -8.18
CA GLU A 12 34.15 -23.51 -8.55
C GLU A 12 33.18 -23.83 -7.40
N LEU A 13 33.44 -24.89 -6.64
CA LEU A 13 32.62 -25.26 -5.48
C LEU A 13 32.82 -24.30 -4.31
N ALA A 14 34.04 -23.79 -4.10
CA ALA A 14 34.36 -22.80 -3.08
C ALA A 14 33.79 -21.40 -3.40
N GLU A 15 33.71 -21.05 -4.69
CA GLU A 15 33.13 -19.79 -5.17
C GLU A 15 31.59 -19.82 -5.24
N ARG A 16 30.99 -21.02 -5.27
CA ARG A 16 29.55 -21.23 -5.14
C ARG A 16 29.08 -20.91 -3.73
N ARG A 17 28.87 -19.63 -3.45
CA ARG A 17 28.06 -19.20 -2.31
C ARG A 17 26.65 -19.80 -2.44
N PRO A 18 26.10 -20.45 -1.41
CA PRO A 18 24.72 -20.89 -1.45
C PRO A 18 23.84 -19.68 -1.74
N LYS A 19 23.06 -19.72 -2.84
CA LYS A 19 22.05 -18.70 -3.08
C LYS A 19 21.08 -18.78 -1.91
N VAL A 20 21.10 -17.75 -1.05
CA VAL A 20 20.09 -17.59 -0.02
C VAL A 20 18.78 -17.36 -0.74
N VAL A 21 18.01 -18.42 -0.94
CA VAL A 21 16.64 -18.34 -1.46
C VAL A 21 15.83 -17.71 -0.33
N ARG A 22 15.56 -16.41 -0.46
CA ARG A 22 14.56 -15.76 0.38
C ARG A 22 13.21 -16.18 -0.18
N PRO A 23 12.39 -16.95 0.55
CA PRO A 23 11.08 -17.31 0.05
C PRO A 23 10.28 -16.03 -0.19
N HIS A 24 9.63 -15.94 -1.35
CA HIS A 24 8.66 -14.87 -1.59
C HIS A 24 7.53 -14.98 -0.55
N PRO A 25 7.01 -13.84 -0.05
CA PRO A 25 5.91 -13.87 0.89
C PRO A 25 4.71 -14.57 0.25
N SER A 26 4.02 -15.43 1.01
CA SER A 26 2.76 -16.01 0.56
C SER A 26 1.69 -14.92 0.43
N LEU A 27 0.65 -15.20 -0.37
CA LEU A 27 -0.52 -14.32 -0.47
C LEU A 27 -1.10 -14.02 0.93
N ASP A 28 -1.24 -15.04 1.78
CA ASP A 28 -1.72 -14.87 3.15
C ASP A 28 -0.85 -13.92 3.97
N SER A 29 0.48 -14.01 3.82
CA SER A 29 1.42 -13.12 4.50
C SER A 29 1.24 -11.68 4.03
N LEU A 30 1.11 -11.46 2.72
CA LEU A 30 0.85 -10.14 2.13
C LEU A 30 -0.49 -9.58 2.62
N LEU A 31 -1.57 -10.38 2.58
CA LEU A 31 -2.90 -9.97 3.01
C LEU A 31 -2.97 -9.66 4.51
N LYS A 32 -2.23 -10.38 5.35
CA LYS A 32 -2.17 -10.08 6.80
C LYS A 32 -1.38 -8.80 7.09
N ARG A 33 -0.29 -8.57 6.35
CA ARG A 33 0.60 -7.39 6.50
C ARG A 33 0.08 -6.13 5.82
N ASN A 34 -0.78 -6.25 4.81
CA ASN A 34 -1.42 -5.13 4.12
C ASN A 34 -2.49 -4.50 5.01
N ARG A 35 -2.06 -3.70 5.99
CA ARG A 35 -2.90 -2.94 6.91
C ARG A 35 -2.83 -1.46 6.56
N SER A 36 -3.84 -0.71 6.97
CA SER A 36 -3.87 0.74 6.80
C SER A 36 -2.92 1.39 7.81
N TYR A 37 -1.74 1.80 7.36
CA TYR A 37 -0.78 2.52 8.17
C TYR A 37 -1.01 4.05 8.11
N ARG A 38 -0.75 4.72 9.21
CA ARG A 38 -0.96 6.14 9.49
C ARG A 38 0.26 6.78 10.17
N GLY A 39 1.30 6.00 10.44
CA GLY A 39 2.62 6.49 10.84
C GLY A 39 3.72 5.80 10.02
N TYR A 40 4.67 6.60 9.51
CA TYR A 40 5.72 6.15 8.59
C TYR A 40 7.12 6.63 9.01
N ASP A 41 8.14 5.84 8.68
CA ASP A 41 9.55 6.18 8.89
C ASP A 41 10.02 7.11 7.76
N GLY A 42 10.06 8.41 8.05
CA GLY A 42 10.46 9.46 7.10
C GLY A 42 11.91 9.36 6.59
N SER A 43 12.75 8.53 7.21
CA SER A 43 14.12 8.25 6.74
C SER A 43 14.12 7.36 5.49
N ARG A 44 13.10 6.52 5.32
CA ARG A 44 12.95 5.69 4.12
C ARG A 44 12.11 6.42 3.08
N LYS A 45 12.79 7.08 2.15
CA LYS A 45 12.13 7.68 0.99
C LYS A 45 11.51 6.61 0.08
N VAL A 46 10.38 6.98 -0.52
CA VAL A 46 9.70 6.24 -1.59
C VAL A 46 9.96 7.01 -2.87
N THR A 47 10.65 6.38 -3.80
CA THR A 47 11.06 6.99 -5.07
C THR A 47 9.99 6.82 -6.15
N GLU A 48 10.09 7.57 -7.25
CA GLU A 48 9.24 7.30 -8.42
C GLU A 48 9.42 5.89 -8.96
N GLU A 49 10.65 5.36 -8.95
CA GLU A 49 10.97 3.99 -9.36
C GLU A 49 10.19 2.98 -8.52
N ASP A 50 10.15 3.17 -7.19
CA ASP A 50 9.37 2.33 -6.29
C ASP A 50 7.89 2.34 -6.68
N ILE A 51 7.33 3.52 -6.95
CA ILE A 51 5.91 3.64 -7.32
C ILE A 51 5.64 3.03 -8.70
N LYS A 52 6.50 3.25 -9.69
CA LYS A 52 6.37 2.62 -11.03
C LYS A 52 6.34 1.11 -10.89
N LYS A 53 7.22 0.54 -10.06
CA LYS A 53 7.25 -0.89 -9.76
C LYS A 53 5.99 -1.39 -9.05
N MET A 54 5.36 -0.56 -8.22
CA MET A 54 4.04 -0.89 -7.66
C MET A 54 2.95 -0.91 -8.74
N LEU A 55 2.99 0.03 -9.68
CA LEU A 55 2.01 0.16 -10.77
C LEU A 55 2.14 -0.94 -11.85
N GLU A 56 3.26 -1.65 -11.93
CA GLU A 56 3.44 -2.80 -12.85
C GLU A 56 2.36 -3.88 -12.70
N VAL A 57 1.71 -3.97 -11.53
CA VAL A 57 0.63 -4.95 -11.31
C VAL A 57 -0.70 -4.53 -11.95
N VAL A 58 -0.90 -3.24 -12.22
CA VAL A 58 -2.18 -2.70 -12.69
C VAL A 58 -2.62 -3.28 -14.04
N PRO A 59 -1.75 -3.47 -15.04
CA PRO A 59 -2.14 -4.14 -16.29
C PRO A 59 -2.60 -5.59 -16.12
N TRP A 60 -2.34 -6.24 -14.98
CA TRP A 60 -2.68 -7.64 -14.75
C TRP A 60 -4.01 -7.81 -14.02
N VAL A 61 -4.57 -6.74 -13.45
CA VAL A 61 -5.80 -6.83 -12.66
C VAL A 61 -7.03 -6.66 -13.53
N ALA A 62 -8.16 -7.17 -13.05
CA ALA A 62 -9.42 -7.06 -13.77
C ALA A 62 -9.88 -5.59 -13.88
N SER A 63 -10.53 -5.28 -14.99
CA SER A 63 -11.24 -4.03 -15.22
C SER A 63 -12.55 -4.32 -15.95
N GLY A 64 -13.63 -3.63 -15.58
CA GLY A 64 -14.95 -3.77 -16.19
C GLY A 64 -14.88 -3.61 -17.71
N MET A 65 -15.32 -4.64 -18.46
CA MET A 65 -15.20 -4.70 -19.92
C MET A 65 -13.77 -4.47 -20.44
N ASN A 66 -12.74 -4.68 -19.60
CA ASN A 66 -11.35 -4.36 -19.86
C ASN A 66 -11.09 -2.87 -20.21
N ALA A 67 -11.93 -1.96 -19.72
CA ALA A 67 -11.92 -0.54 -20.10
C ALA A 67 -10.65 0.21 -19.64
N GLN A 68 -10.01 -0.23 -18.56
CA GLN A 68 -8.78 0.35 -17.99
C GLN A 68 -8.85 1.89 -17.85
N PRO A 69 -9.90 2.43 -17.19
CA PRO A 69 -10.15 3.87 -17.17
C PRO A 69 -9.23 4.65 -16.23
N LEU A 70 -8.51 3.96 -15.33
CA LEU A 70 -7.75 4.60 -14.26
C LEU A 70 -6.44 5.21 -14.77
N ARG A 71 -6.05 6.34 -14.20
CA ARG A 71 -4.76 7.01 -14.40
C ARG A 71 -4.13 7.31 -13.04
N PHE A 72 -2.81 7.22 -12.97
CA PHE A 72 -2.07 7.28 -11.71
C PHE A 72 -1.04 8.40 -11.77
N ARG A 73 -1.14 9.36 -10.84
CA ARG A 73 -0.12 10.38 -10.63
C ARG A 73 0.76 9.98 -9.46
N LEU A 74 2.05 9.85 -9.71
CA LEU A 74 3.09 9.60 -8.71
C LEU A 74 3.37 10.90 -7.98
N VAL A 75 3.25 10.96 -6.66
CA VAL A 75 3.47 12.19 -5.88
C VAL A 75 4.56 11.90 -4.85
N THR A 76 5.73 12.50 -5.02
CA THR A 76 6.90 12.24 -4.16
C THR A 76 7.57 13.55 -3.73
N GLY A 77 8.46 13.48 -2.74
CA GLY A 77 9.23 14.64 -2.27
C GLY A 77 8.34 15.81 -1.85
N ASP A 78 8.67 17.01 -2.33
CA ASP A 78 7.97 18.25 -1.97
C ASP A 78 6.49 18.26 -2.39
N GLU A 79 6.10 17.47 -3.41
CA GLU A 79 4.69 17.38 -3.78
C GLU A 79 3.87 16.61 -2.75
N ALA A 80 4.45 15.60 -2.09
CA ALA A 80 3.76 14.88 -1.01
C ALA A 80 3.45 15.83 0.16
N ALA A 81 4.36 16.78 0.44
CA ALA A 81 4.17 17.82 1.45
C ALA A 81 2.93 18.69 1.20
N LYS A 82 2.58 18.94 -0.07
CA LYS A 82 1.37 19.68 -0.44
C LYS A 82 0.07 18.90 -0.19
N VAL A 83 0.15 17.57 -0.14
CA VAL A 83 -1.01 16.68 0.04
C VAL A 83 -1.29 16.40 1.52
N HIS A 84 -0.28 16.40 2.39
CA HIS A 84 -0.43 16.14 3.83
C HIS A 84 -1.59 16.91 4.50
N PRO A 85 -1.74 18.24 4.33
CA PRO A 85 -2.82 18.97 4.99
C PRO A 85 -4.21 18.73 4.38
N LEU A 86 -4.28 18.06 3.22
CA LEU A 86 -5.51 17.85 2.46
C LEU A 86 -6.14 16.48 2.73
N VAL A 87 -5.47 15.61 3.48
CA VAL A 87 -5.94 14.27 3.84
C VAL A 87 -6.33 14.20 5.31
N LYS A 88 -7.35 13.40 5.63
CA LYS A 88 -7.79 13.15 7.01
C LYS A 88 -7.70 11.66 7.32
N LEU A 89 -6.88 11.29 8.31
CA LEU A 89 -6.66 9.91 8.71
C LEU A 89 -7.22 9.65 10.12
N GLY A 90 -7.75 8.44 10.32
CA GLY A 90 -8.14 7.98 11.66
C GLY A 90 -9.48 8.52 12.16
N ALA A 91 -10.52 8.53 11.32
CA ALA A 91 -11.85 9.04 11.69
C ALA A 91 -12.46 8.43 12.96
N ALA A 92 -12.16 7.17 13.28
CA ALA A 92 -12.60 6.52 14.53
C ALA A 92 -11.71 6.83 15.76
N LEU A 93 -10.70 7.67 15.59
CA LEU A 93 -9.78 8.15 16.62
C LEU A 93 -9.88 9.68 16.73
N PRO A 94 -11.04 10.26 17.09
CA PRO A 94 -11.24 11.72 17.07
C PRO A 94 -10.36 12.47 18.06
N GLN A 95 -9.79 11.77 19.04
CA GLN A 95 -8.88 12.32 20.04
C GLN A 95 -7.41 12.38 19.54
N GLU A 96 -7.10 11.74 18.41
CA GLU A 96 -5.76 11.64 17.85
C GLU A 96 -5.61 12.55 16.64
N HIS A 97 -4.43 13.15 16.49
CA HIS A 97 -4.05 13.87 15.26
C HIS A 97 -3.09 13.01 14.44
N LEU A 98 -3.63 12.37 13.39
CA LEU A 98 -2.88 11.45 12.52
C LEU A 98 -2.80 11.97 11.08
N PRO A 99 -1.65 11.80 10.41
CA PRO A 99 -0.37 11.27 10.93
C PRO A 99 0.27 12.22 11.98
N HIS A 100 1.14 11.68 12.84
CA HIS A 100 1.94 12.53 13.73
C HIS A 100 2.98 13.32 12.91
N PRO A 101 3.41 14.51 13.37
CA PRO A 101 4.42 15.30 12.67
C PRO A 101 5.70 14.49 12.39
N GLY A 102 6.13 14.43 11.13
CA GLY A 102 7.28 13.65 10.68
C GLY A 102 7.00 12.18 10.38
N GLU A 103 5.79 11.70 10.65
CA GLU A 103 5.31 10.35 10.34
C GLU A 103 4.32 10.32 9.17
N GLU A 104 4.23 11.39 8.39
CA GLU A 104 3.35 11.47 7.24
C GLU A 104 3.73 10.45 6.14
N PRO A 105 2.80 10.07 5.24
CA PRO A 105 3.15 9.28 4.07
C PRO A 105 4.32 9.89 3.30
N SER A 106 5.31 9.06 2.99
CA SER A 106 6.52 9.48 2.26
C SER A 106 6.25 9.76 0.79
N ALA A 107 5.18 9.21 0.24
CA ALA A 107 4.67 9.46 -1.09
C ALA A 107 3.17 9.21 -1.16
N TYR A 108 2.56 9.69 -2.24
CA TYR A 108 1.19 9.37 -2.61
C TYR A 108 1.10 8.85 -4.05
N ILE A 109 0.04 8.08 -4.31
CA ILE A 109 -0.43 7.79 -5.66
C ILE A 109 -1.84 8.38 -5.76
N ALA A 110 -2.01 9.43 -6.56
CA ALA A 110 -3.34 9.96 -6.84
C ALA A 110 -3.95 9.19 -8.01
N ILE A 111 -5.12 8.61 -7.78
CA ILE A 111 -5.82 7.78 -8.77
C ILE A 111 -6.98 8.59 -9.34
N CYS A 112 -6.98 8.81 -10.65
CA CYS A 112 -8.03 9.50 -11.39
C CYS A 112 -8.70 8.55 -12.39
N SER A 113 -9.82 8.96 -12.98
CA SER A 113 -10.49 8.25 -14.08
C SER A 113 -10.59 9.12 -15.32
N THR A 114 -10.41 8.52 -16.51
CA THR A 114 -10.63 9.18 -17.81
C THR A 114 -12.08 9.18 -18.26
N VAL A 115 -12.95 8.48 -17.53
CA VAL A 115 -14.40 8.43 -17.77
C VAL A 115 -15.14 8.86 -16.50
N PRO A 116 -16.42 9.26 -16.59
CA PRO A 116 -17.22 9.58 -15.41
C PRO A 116 -17.23 8.45 -14.38
N GLU A 117 -17.31 8.83 -13.11
CA GLU A 117 -17.46 7.89 -12.00
C GLU A 117 -18.71 7.03 -12.21
N SER A 118 -18.54 5.73 -11.99
CA SER A 118 -19.60 4.74 -12.09
C SER A 118 -19.26 3.57 -11.18
N LYS A 119 -20.25 2.73 -10.88
CA LYS A 119 -20.03 1.50 -10.10
C LYS A 119 -18.90 0.62 -10.67
N ALA A 120 -18.75 0.56 -11.99
CA ALA A 120 -17.67 -0.18 -12.63
C ALA A 120 -16.30 0.45 -12.32
N VAL A 121 -16.18 1.78 -12.39
CA VAL A 121 -14.95 2.52 -12.05
C VAL A 121 -14.60 2.37 -10.57
N GLU A 122 -15.59 2.40 -9.67
CA GLU A 122 -15.36 2.19 -8.23
C GLU A 122 -14.84 0.78 -7.92
N ILE A 123 -15.38 -0.25 -8.60
CA ILE A 123 -14.90 -1.63 -8.48
C ILE A 123 -13.46 -1.74 -9.00
N ASP A 124 -13.18 -1.21 -10.19
CA ASP A 124 -11.85 -1.19 -10.79
C ASP A 124 -10.85 -0.46 -9.88
N LEU A 125 -11.25 0.66 -9.28
CA LEU A 125 -10.46 1.42 -8.32
C LEU A 125 -10.06 0.57 -7.11
N GLY A 126 -11.01 -0.14 -6.51
CA GLY A 126 -10.75 -1.03 -5.38
C GLY A 126 -9.78 -2.17 -5.72
N ILE A 127 -9.98 -2.81 -6.88
CA ILE A 127 -9.13 -3.90 -7.39
C ILE A 127 -7.69 -3.41 -7.60
N ALA A 128 -7.52 -2.29 -8.32
CA ALA A 128 -6.22 -1.72 -8.61
C ALA A 128 -5.50 -1.30 -7.33
N ALA A 129 -6.19 -0.56 -6.45
CA ALA A 129 -5.62 -0.07 -5.22
C ALA A 129 -5.16 -1.18 -4.27
N GLN A 130 -5.98 -2.21 -4.07
CA GLN A 130 -5.60 -3.36 -3.24
C GLN A 130 -4.35 -4.05 -3.79
N SER A 131 -4.27 -4.21 -5.11
CA SER A 131 -3.14 -4.87 -5.78
C SER A 131 -1.85 -4.05 -5.67
N ILE A 132 -1.94 -2.73 -5.86
CA ILE A 132 -0.82 -1.79 -5.66
C ILE A 132 -0.32 -1.86 -4.21
N LEU A 133 -1.22 -1.85 -3.23
CA LEU A 133 -0.85 -1.92 -1.81
C LEU A 133 -0.21 -3.27 -1.44
N LEU A 134 -0.67 -4.39 -2.01
CA LEU A 134 -0.02 -5.69 -1.85
C LEU A 134 1.40 -5.69 -2.44
N LYS A 135 1.59 -5.05 -3.59
CA LYS A 135 2.92 -4.88 -4.19
C LYS A 135 3.84 -4.03 -3.31
N ALA A 136 3.32 -2.94 -2.71
CA ALA A 136 4.07 -2.15 -1.74
C ALA A 136 4.52 -3.00 -0.54
N VAL A 137 3.64 -3.88 -0.02
CA VAL A 137 3.95 -4.79 1.10
C VAL A 137 5.01 -5.82 0.73
N GLU A 138 4.96 -6.37 -0.49
CA GLU A 138 6.01 -7.25 -1.02
C GLU A 138 7.37 -6.55 -1.05
N MET A 139 7.38 -5.25 -1.39
CA MET A 139 8.57 -4.41 -1.44
C MET A 139 9.07 -3.95 -0.06
N GLY A 140 8.41 -4.36 1.03
CA GLY A 140 8.77 -3.97 2.39
C GLY A 140 8.26 -2.58 2.80
N LEU A 141 7.34 -2.02 2.04
CA LEU A 141 6.61 -0.79 2.35
C LEU A 141 5.22 -1.13 2.89
N GLY A 142 4.44 -0.11 3.20
CA GLY A 142 3.02 -0.21 3.53
C GLY A 142 2.29 1.00 2.99
N GLY A 143 0.98 1.04 3.20
CA GLY A 143 0.19 2.17 2.79
C GLY A 143 -1.20 2.21 3.36
N ILE A 144 -2.00 3.14 2.84
CA ILE A 144 -3.39 3.35 3.21
C ILE A 144 -4.17 3.82 1.98
N PHE A 145 -5.36 3.26 1.79
CA PHE A 145 -6.33 3.74 0.82
C PHE A 145 -7.15 4.89 1.44
N ILE A 146 -7.12 6.07 0.83
CA ILE A 146 -7.69 7.31 1.38
C ILE A 146 -8.79 7.82 0.45
N LEU A 147 -10.00 7.90 1.00
CA LEU A 147 -11.14 8.60 0.39
C LEU A 147 -11.52 9.89 1.13
N ASN A 148 -11.04 10.07 2.36
CA ASN A 148 -11.32 11.27 3.16
C ASN A 148 -10.25 12.34 2.90
N PHE A 149 -10.42 13.07 1.81
CA PHE A 149 -9.56 14.18 1.40
C PHE A 149 -10.38 15.22 0.62
N ASP A 150 -9.83 16.41 0.39
CA ASP A 150 -10.44 17.41 -0.51
C ASP A 150 -9.94 17.18 -1.95
N PRO A 151 -10.77 16.65 -2.86
CA PRO A 151 -10.28 16.30 -4.19
C PRO A 151 -10.03 17.51 -5.08
N SER A 152 -10.74 18.62 -4.86
CA SER A 152 -10.54 19.86 -5.61
C SER A 152 -9.25 20.54 -5.18
N ALA A 153 -8.98 20.62 -3.88
CA ALA A 153 -7.72 21.17 -3.37
C ALA A 153 -6.53 20.30 -3.79
N VAL A 154 -6.65 18.96 -3.78
CA VAL A 154 -5.57 18.08 -4.27
C VAL A 154 -5.36 18.22 -5.76
N GLN A 155 -6.44 18.33 -6.55
CA GLN A 155 -6.35 18.58 -7.98
C GLN A 155 -5.57 19.87 -8.27
N GLU A 156 -5.89 20.96 -7.58
CA GLU A 156 -5.21 22.25 -7.72
C GLU A 156 -3.75 22.18 -7.27
N ALA A 157 -3.48 21.67 -6.06
CA ALA A 157 -2.15 21.61 -5.47
C ALA A 157 -1.14 20.81 -6.29
N LEU A 158 -1.62 19.79 -7.01
CA LEU A 158 -0.82 18.92 -7.87
C LEU A 158 -0.92 19.26 -9.37
N GLY A 159 -1.73 20.25 -9.75
CA GLY A 159 -1.98 20.63 -11.14
C GLY A 159 -2.54 19.49 -11.99
N LEU A 160 -3.46 18.67 -11.44
CA LEU A 160 -3.96 17.49 -12.14
C LEU A 160 -4.98 17.86 -13.22
N PRO A 161 -4.87 17.27 -14.43
CA PRO A 161 -5.87 17.47 -15.48
C PRO A 161 -7.20 16.78 -15.17
N LEU A 162 -7.21 15.82 -14.22
CA LEU A 162 -8.36 15.03 -13.83
C LEU A 162 -8.52 15.09 -12.32
N LYS A 163 -9.77 15.16 -11.86
CA LYS A 163 -10.09 15.14 -10.43
C LYS A 163 -9.72 13.75 -9.86
N PRO A 164 -8.95 13.69 -8.76
CA PRO A 164 -8.60 12.43 -8.11
C PRO A 164 -9.81 11.81 -7.42
N LEU A 165 -9.95 10.49 -7.54
CA LEU A 165 -10.97 9.66 -6.90
C LEU A 165 -10.52 9.16 -5.52
N ALA A 166 -9.23 8.81 -5.42
CA ALA A 166 -8.62 8.30 -4.20
C ALA A 166 -7.13 8.64 -4.18
N LEU A 167 -6.57 8.57 -2.98
CA LEU A 167 -5.12 8.61 -2.77
C LEU A 167 -4.66 7.31 -2.12
N LEU A 168 -3.51 6.81 -2.53
CA LEU A 168 -2.76 5.81 -1.77
C LEU A 168 -1.64 6.53 -1.05
N GLY A 169 -1.69 6.62 0.28
CA GLY A 169 -0.54 7.04 1.07
C GLY A 169 0.44 5.87 1.18
N ILE A 170 1.72 6.08 0.89
CA ILE A 170 2.75 5.05 0.85
C ILE A 170 3.98 5.47 1.67
N GLY A 171 4.57 4.52 2.38
CA GLY A 171 5.81 4.73 3.12
C GLY A 171 6.28 3.45 3.80
N LYS A 172 7.42 3.51 4.48
CA LYS A 172 7.83 2.43 5.38
C LYS A 172 7.05 2.54 6.69
N PRO A 173 6.25 1.55 7.12
CA PRO A 173 5.49 1.66 8.35
C PRO A 173 6.38 1.90 9.58
N ALA A 174 5.95 2.81 10.46
CA ALA A 174 6.57 3.08 11.76
C ALA A 174 5.68 2.68 12.96
N GLU A 175 4.53 2.05 12.70
CA GLU A 175 3.63 1.56 13.73
C GLU A 175 3.35 0.06 13.59
N GLN A 176 2.82 -0.55 14.65
CA GLN A 176 2.37 -1.93 14.65
C GLN A 176 0.85 -2.00 14.60
N VAL A 177 0.33 -2.80 13.67
CA VAL A 177 -1.11 -3.05 13.52
C VAL A 177 -1.43 -4.50 13.90
N PHE A 178 -2.35 -4.67 14.84
CA PHE A 178 -2.80 -5.95 15.36
C PHE A 178 -4.22 -6.23 14.88
N LEU A 179 -4.42 -7.41 14.30
CA LEU A 179 -5.75 -7.90 13.98
C LEU A 179 -6.29 -8.66 15.20
N ILE A 180 -7.47 -8.29 15.64
CA ILE A 180 -8.14 -8.97 16.75
C ILE A 180 -9.44 -9.60 16.26
N PRO A 181 -9.80 -10.80 16.74
CA PRO A 181 -11.09 -11.40 16.41
C PRO A 181 -12.26 -10.52 16.86
N ALA A 182 -13.33 -10.51 16.07
CA ALA A 182 -14.62 -9.93 16.38
C ALA A 182 -15.73 -10.82 15.83
N LYS A 183 -16.95 -10.64 16.32
CA LYS A 183 -18.17 -11.35 15.88
C LYS A 183 -19.17 -10.39 15.24
N ALA A 184 -20.16 -10.96 14.55
CA ALA A 184 -21.28 -10.16 14.07
C ALA A 184 -21.99 -9.45 15.24
N GLY A 185 -22.14 -8.13 15.13
CA GLY A 185 -22.74 -7.29 16.16
C GLY A 185 -21.75 -6.59 17.10
N ASP A 186 -20.47 -6.99 17.11
CA ASP A 186 -19.43 -6.26 17.83
C ASP A 186 -19.14 -4.90 17.16
N SER A 187 -18.60 -3.95 17.91
CA SER A 187 -18.02 -2.75 17.30
C SER A 187 -16.78 -3.13 16.49
N LEU A 188 -16.71 -2.63 15.26
CA LEU A 188 -15.57 -2.80 14.36
C LEU A 188 -14.67 -1.57 14.29
N ASP A 189 -14.91 -0.58 15.15
CA ASP A 189 -14.05 0.59 15.27
C ASP A 189 -12.64 0.17 15.69
N TYR A 190 -11.65 0.63 14.92
CA TYR A 190 -10.26 0.46 15.31
C TYR A 190 -9.92 1.40 16.46
N TYR A 191 -9.01 0.97 17.33
CA TYR A 191 -8.55 1.76 18.47
C TYR A 191 -7.03 1.70 18.61
N ARG A 192 -6.46 2.62 19.40
CA ARG A 192 -5.05 2.60 19.79
C ARG A 192 -4.92 2.31 21.28
N LYS A 193 -3.97 1.47 21.64
CA LYS A 193 -3.64 1.12 23.04
C LYS A 193 -2.17 0.73 23.13
N ASP A 194 -1.46 1.20 24.15
CA ASP A 194 -0.06 0.85 24.42
C ASP A 194 0.87 0.98 23.18
N GLY A 195 0.64 2.01 22.35
CA GLY A 195 1.40 2.25 21.11
C GLY A 195 1.04 1.35 19.92
N GLY A 196 0.11 0.40 20.09
CA GLY A 196 -0.40 -0.46 19.01
C GLY A 196 -1.72 0.02 18.41
N HIS A 197 -1.94 -0.26 17.13
CA HIS A 197 -3.21 -0.04 16.43
C HIS A 197 -3.98 -1.35 16.29
N PHE A 198 -5.15 -1.47 16.91
CA PHE A 198 -5.93 -2.70 16.95
C PHE A 198 -7.13 -2.61 16.00
N VAL A 199 -7.29 -3.61 15.15
CA VAL A 199 -8.32 -3.65 14.12
C VAL A 199 -9.17 -4.91 14.30
N PRO A 200 -10.42 -4.77 14.78
CA PRO A 200 -11.38 -5.87 14.84
C PRO A 200 -11.62 -6.50 13.46
N LYS A 201 -11.68 -7.83 13.40
CA LYS A 201 -11.95 -8.61 12.17
C LYS A 201 -12.93 -9.74 12.46
N LEU A 202 -14.02 -9.75 11.70
CA LEU A 202 -15.01 -10.82 11.71
C LEU A 202 -14.37 -12.17 11.36
N GLY A 203 -14.84 -13.23 12.02
CA GLY A 203 -14.55 -14.60 11.62
C GLY A 203 -15.27 -14.97 10.32
N VAL A 204 -14.79 -16.02 9.64
CA VAL A 204 -15.38 -16.48 8.36
C VAL A 204 -16.86 -16.83 8.52
N GLU A 205 -17.23 -17.50 9.61
CA GLU A 205 -18.63 -17.89 9.88
C GLU A 205 -19.58 -16.68 9.97
N ASP A 206 -19.10 -15.53 10.46
CA ASP A 206 -19.88 -14.29 10.54
C ASP A 206 -19.99 -13.57 9.17
N LEU A 207 -19.20 -13.97 8.16
CA LEU A 207 -19.24 -13.42 6.81
C LEU A 207 -20.16 -14.21 5.86
N LEU A 208 -20.55 -15.43 6.24
CA LEU A 208 -21.40 -16.29 5.42
C LEU A 208 -22.87 -15.92 5.60
N LEU A 209 -23.59 -15.73 4.49
CA LEU A 209 -25.05 -15.72 4.49
C LEU A 209 -25.55 -17.16 4.61
N LYS A 210 -26.62 -17.35 5.39
CA LYS A 210 -27.30 -18.63 5.54
C LYS A 210 -28.57 -18.67 4.70
#